data_AF-A0A351FJB5-F1
#
_entry.id   AF-A0A351FJB5-F1
#
_cell.length_a   1.000
_cell.length_b   1.000
_cell.length_c   1.000
_cell.angle_alpha   90.00
_cell.angle_beta   90.00
_cell.angle_gamma   90.00
#
_symmetry.space_group_name_H-M   'P 1'
#
loop_
_entity.id
_entity.type
_entity.pdbx_description
1 polymer ?
#
loop_
_entity_poly.entity_id
_entity_poly.type
_entity_poly.pdbx_seq_one_letter_code
_entity_poly.pdbx_strand_id
1 'polypeptide(L)'
;MNPRSAFALLCTATIAVGLYSPSNTPTQESREGTHLSSSRSEAPWPPAATFSILGYDPETGELGGAVQSRVFSVGNGVLWAEANVGVVATQAVVDVSYGPQALELLGSGMAPGQVVETILRNDPNPRPERWAVQGRQFSVMDASGNVATHTGTQASDWAGHQMNQHVSAQGNILAGPEVVRNMVHAFESTDGQHLSFRLLAALEAGQEAGGDVRGMQSAAILIVK
;
A
#
# COMPACT_ATOMS: atom_id res chain seq x y z
N MET A 1 -27.86 -13.58 23.31
CA MET A 1 -26.67 -12.72 23.16
C MET A 1 -26.22 -12.83 21.71
N ASN A 2 -26.25 -11.73 20.97
CA ASN A 2 -26.03 -11.70 19.52
C ASN A 2 -24.78 -10.83 19.27
N PRO A 3 -23.68 -11.34 18.70
CA PRO A 3 -22.53 -10.51 18.36
C PRO A 3 -22.83 -9.78 17.05
N ARG A 4 -22.90 -8.45 17.11
CA ARG A 4 -22.95 -7.61 15.91
C ARG A 4 -21.53 -7.52 15.35
N SER A 5 -21.29 -8.22 14.25
CA SER A 5 -20.17 -7.94 13.35
C SER A 5 -20.31 -6.50 12.82
N ALA A 6 -19.39 -5.62 13.22
CA ALA A 6 -19.30 -4.29 12.65
C ALA A 6 -18.59 -4.41 11.28
N PHE A 7 -19.39 -4.35 10.21
CA PHE A 7 -18.86 -4.12 8.87
C PHE A 7 -18.29 -2.70 8.83
N ALA A 8 -16.99 -2.56 8.57
CA ALA A 8 -16.38 -1.27 8.25
C ALA A 8 -17.02 -0.75 6.95
N LEU A 9 -17.71 0.38 7.04
CA LEU A 9 -18.30 1.05 5.88
C LEU A 9 -17.17 1.77 5.12
N LEU A 10 -16.73 1.17 4.01
CA LEU A 10 -15.74 1.75 3.12
C LEU A 10 -16.37 2.94 2.37
N CYS A 11 -16.13 4.16 2.84
CA CYS A 11 -16.53 5.38 2.12
C CYS A 11 -15.47 5.71 1.06
N THR A 12 -15.60 5.13 -0.15
CA THR A 12 -14.79 5.54 -1.31
C THR A 12 -15.51 6.64 -2.09
N ALA A 13 -15.04 7.88 -1.97
CA ALA A 13 -15.45 8.95 -2.89
C ALA A 13 -14.64 8.82 -4.19
N THR A 14 -15.30 8.46 -5.30
CA THR A 14 -14.71 8.48 -6.65
C THR A 14 -15.35 9.62 -7.43
N ILE A 15 -14.57 10.64 -7.79
CA ILE A 15 -14.99 11.67 -8.75
C ILE A 15 -14.43 11.30 -10.11
N ALA A 16 -15.28 10.78 -10.99
CA ALA A 16 -14.95 10.56 -12.40
C ALA A 16 -15.50 11.72 -13.25
N VAL A 17 -14.61 12.53 -13.83
CA VAL A 17 -15.00 13.53 -14.83
C VAL A 17 -14.92 12.87 -16.21
N GLY A 18 -16.08 12.51 -16.75
CA GLY A 18 -16.21 11.97 -18.11
C GLY A 18 -16.34 13.09 -19.14
N LEU A 19 -15.48 13.08 -20.16
CA LEU A 19 -15.72 13.80 -21.41
C LEU A 19 -15.84 12.78 -22.54
N TYR A 20 -17.06 12.63 -23.04
CA TYR A 20 -17.42 11.83 -24.20
C TYR A 20 -17.35 12.72 -25.45
N SER A 21 -16.82 12.19 -26.55
CA SER A 21 -17.04 12.75 -27.89
C SER A 21 -17.04 11.60 -28.91
N PRO A 22 -18.09 11.43 -29.74
CA PRO A 22 -18.15 10.34 -30.71
C PRO A 22 -17.67 10.78 -32.09
N SER A 23 -17.27 9.77 -32.88
CA SER A 23 -17.30 9.64 -34.35
C SER A 23 -15.95 9.50 -35.05
N ASN A 24 -15.71 8.29 -35.56
CA ASN A 24 -15.48 8.07 -36.99
C ASN A 24 -15.48 6.57 -37.31
N THR A 25 -16.37 6.16 -38.19
CA THR A 25 -16.45 4.84 -38.81
C THR A 25 -15.44 4.76 -39.97
N PRO A 26 -14.73 3.64 -40.16
CA PRO A 26 -14.27 3.28 -41.49
C PRO A 26 -14.85 1.94 -41.96
N THR A 27 -15.04 1.92 -43.27
CA THR A 27 -15.62 0.93 -44.16
C THR A 27 -14.93 -0.44 -44.11
N GLN A 28 -15.73 -1.50 -44.29
CA GLN A 28 -15.26 -2.88 -44.50
C GLN A 28 -14.55 -3.02 -45.86
N GLU A 29 -13.31 -3.51 -45.84
CA GLU A 29 -12.71 -4.22 -46.97
C GLU A 29 -12.10 -5.55 -46.49
N SER A 30 -12.44 -6.61 -47.23
CA SER A 30 -12.08 -8.00 -47.02
C SER A 30 -10.74 -8.34 -47.68
N ARG A 31 -9.72 -8.76 -46.92
CA ARG A 31 -8.60 -9.59 -47.44
C ARG A 31 -8.04 -10.57 -46.41
N GLU A 32 -8.16 -11.84 -46.77
CA GLU A 32 -7.28 -12.99 -46.60
C GLU A 32 -6.35 -13.08 -45.37
N GLY A 33 -6.56 -14.14 -44.59
CA GLY A 33 -5.81 -14.48 -43.41
C GLY A 33 -4.35 -14.84 -43.70
N THR A 34 -3.45 -14.07 -43.10
CA THR A 34 -2.09 -14.49 -42.77
C THR A 34 -2.04 -14.70 -41.25
N HIS A 35 -1.77 -15.93 -40.82
CA HIS A 35 -1.53 -16.26 -39.42
C HIS A 35 -0.23 -15.58 -38.97
N LEU A 36 -0.34 -14.33 -38.49
CA LEU A 36 0.72 -13.68 -37.74
C LEU A 36 0.75 -14.31 -36.34
N SER A 37 1.67 -15.26 -36.17
CA SER A 37 2.16 -15.64 -34.84
C SER A 37 2.89 -14.43 -34.25
N SER A 38 2.14 -13.50 -33.63
CA SER A 38 2.73 -12.45 -32.83
C SER A 38 2.99 -13.02 -31.44
N SER A 39 4.19 -13.57 -31.22
CA SER A 39 4.75 -13.61 -29.87
C SER A 39 5.00 -12.16 -29.44
N ARG A 40 3.94 -11.45 -29.03
CA ARG A 40 4.10 -10.21 -28.29
C ARG A 40 4.82 -10.60 -27.01
N SER A 41 6.11 -10.32 -26.92
CA SER A 41 6.75 -10.17 -25.62
C SER A 41 5.94 -9.11 -24.89
N GLU A 42 5.06 -9.53 -23.96
CA GLU A 42 4.39 -8.61 -23.06
C GLU A 42 5.49 -7.88 -22.29
N ALA A 43 5.74 -6.62 -22.65
CA ALA A 43 6.65 -5.79 -21.90
C ALA A 43 6.22 -5.79 -20.42
N PRO A 44 7.16 -5.83 -19.46
CA PRO A 44 6.82 -5.78 -18.05
C PRO A 44 5.98 -4.55 -17.75
N TRP A 45 5.01 -4.70 -16.85
CA TRP A 45 4.19 -3.57 -16.43
C TRP A 45 5.07 -2.47 -15.82
N PRO A 46 4.72 -1.18 -16.02
CA PRO A 46 5.43 -0.10 -15.37
C PRO A 46 5.40 -0.30 -13.85
N PRO A 47 6.53 -0.13 -13.14
CA PRO A 47 6.55 -0.29 -11.70
C PRO A 47 5.65 0.74 -11.00
N ALA A 48 5.03 0.31 -9.89
CA ALA A 48 4.07 1.07 -9.12
C ALA A 48 4.71 1.72 -7.88
N ALA A 49 5.03 3.01 -7.99
CA ALA A 49 5.44 3.82 -6.83
C ALA A 49 4.28 4.05 -5.87
N THR A 50 4.60 3.99 -4.59
CA THR A 50 3.67 4.21 -3.48
C THR A 50 4.50 4.59 -2.27
N PHE A 51 3.99 5.49 -1.43
CA PHE A 51 4.45 5.63 -0.04
C PHE A 51 3.27 5.52 0.91
N SER A 52 3.52 4.91 2.06
CA SER A 52 2.49 4.72 3.08
C SER A 52 3.07 4.77 4.49
N ILE A 53 2.19 4.98 5.45
CA ILE A 53 2.51 5.00 6.88
C ILE A 53 1.52 4.11 7.62
N LEU A 54 2.01 3.35 8.60
CA LEU A 54 1.21 2.72 9.66
C LEU A 54 1.47 3.46 10.97
N GLY A 55 0.44 3.66 11.77
CA GLY A 55 0.53 4.36 13.05
C GLY A 55 -0.40 3.78 14.10
N TYR A 56 0.05 3.80 15.34
CA TYR A 56 -0.72 3.45 16.52
C TYR A 56 -0.72 4.63 17.52
N ASP A 57 -1.88 4.89 18.11
CA ASP A 57 -2.04 5.86 19.17
C ASP A 57 -2.25 5.14 20.52
N PRO A 58 -1.25 5.14 21.42
CA PRO A 58 -1.35 4.46 22.72
C PRO A 58 -2.36 5.10 23.68
N GLU A 59 -2.73 6.37 23.49
CA GLU A 59 -3.69 7.05 24.37
C GLU A 59 -5.13 6.60 24.06
N THR A 60 -5.43 6.39 22.79
CA THR A 60 -6.78 6.05 22.32
C THR A 60 -6.94 4.57 21.98
N GLY A 61 -5.84 3.86 21.72
CA GLY A 61 -5.84 2.49 21.17
C GLY A 61 -6.20 2.43 19.69
N GLU A 62 -6.27 3.57 19.00
CA GLU A 62 -6.50 3.60 17.55
C GLU A 62 -5.27 3.09 16.81
N LEU A 63 -5.51 2.30 15.76
CA LEU A 63 -4.49 1.88 14.81
C LEU A 63 -4.96 2.13 13.39
N GLY A 64 -4.04 2.46 12.51
CA GLY A 64 -4.40 2.77 11.15
C GLY A 64 -3.22 2.93 10.22
N GLY A 65 -3.55 3.20 8.97
CA GLY A 65 -2.57 3.50 7.95
C GLY A 65 -3.09 4.52 6.96
N ALA A 66 -2.14 5.15 6.27
CA ALA A 66 -2.41 6.09 5.20
C ALA A 66 -1.45 5.84 4.04
N VAL A 67 -1.93 6.03 2.81
CA VAL A 67 -1.17 5.76 1.59
C VAL A 67 -1.43 6.83 0.54
N GLN A 68 -0.42 7.13 -0.27
CA GLN A 68 -0.54 7.98 -1.45
C GLN A 68 0.23 7.37 -2.64
N SER A 69 -0.32 7.51 -3.86
CA SER A 69 0.30 7.01 -5.09
C SER A 69 -0.22 7.73 -6.34
N ARG A 70 0.52 7.61 -7.46
CA ARG A 70 0.01 7.89 -8.81
C ARG A 70 -0.88 6.77 -9.40
N VAL A 71 -1.11 5.68 -8.68
CA VAL A 71 -2.08 4.63 -9.06
C VAL A 71 -3.49 5.06 -8.68
N PHE A 72 -4.51 4.67 -9.45
CA PHE A 72 -5.92 4.89 -9.09
C PHE A 72 -6.35 3.98 -7.94
N SER A 73 -7.15 4.52 -7.01
CA SER A 73 -7.77 3.75 -5.91
C SER A 73 -6.76 2.92 -5.09
N VAL A 74 -5.60 3.50 -4.76
CA VAL A 74 -4.47 2.80 -4.14
C VAL A 74 -4.83 2.05 -2.85
N GLY A 75 -5.80 2.56 -2.09
CA GLY A 75 -6.23 1.97 -0.82
C GLY A 75 -6.69 0.51 -0.93
N ASN A 76 -7.38 0.14 -2.01
CA ASN A 76 -8.00 -1.19 -2.15
C ASN A 76 -7.01 -2.35 -2.20
N GLY A 77 -5.76 -2.09 -2.62
CA GLY A 77 -4.72 -3.12 -2.71
C GLY A 77 -3.69 -3.03 -1.58
N VAL A 78 -3.50 -1.84 -1.01
CA VAL A 78 -2.39 -1.57 -0.09
C VAL A 78 -2.77 -1.74 1.37
N LEU A 79 -3.86 -1.12 1.82
CA LEU A 79 -4.19 -1.03 3.25
C LEU A 79 -5.21 -2.11 3.66
N TRP A 80 -4.89 -2.78 4.75
CA TRP A 80 -5.76 -3.76 5.40
C TRP A 80 -5.75 -3.50 6.90
N ALA A 81 -6.91 -3.60 7.55
CA ALA A 81 -6.99 -3.44 8.99
C ALA A 81 -8.15 -4.24 9.57
N GLU A 82 -7.98 -4.71 10.79
CA GLU A 82 -9.02 -5.34 11.59
C GLU A 82 -8.95 -4.85 13.04
N ALA A 83 -10.09 -4.42 13.57
CA ALA A 83 -10.23 -3.90 14.92
C ALA A 83 -9.72 -4.91 15.95
N ASN A 84 -8.98 -4.44 16.95
CA ASN A 84 -8.32 -5.27 17.97
C ASN A 84 -7.31 -6.31 17.45
N VAL A 85 -6.98 -6.33 16.15
CA VAL A 85 -6.04 -7.29 15.55
C VAL A 85 -4.78 -6.58 15.04
N GLY A 86 -4.92 -5.68 14.07
CA GLY A 86 -3.76 -5.05 13.43
C GLY A 86 -4.06 -4.26 12.16
N VAL A 87 -3.01 -3.68 11.60
CA VAL A 87 -3.00 -2.94 10.33
C VAL A 87 -1.80 -3.33 9.49
N VAL A 88 -2.00 -3.39 8.17
CA VAL A 88 -1.04 -3.95 7.22
C VAL A 88 -0.98 -3.08 5.96
N ALA A 89 0.23 -2.89 5.43
CA ALA A 89 0.47 -2.26 4.13
C ALA A 89 1.29 -3.19 3.22
N THR A 90 0.73 -3.60 2.06
CA THR A 90 1.43 -4.40 1.02
C THR A 90 1.54 -3.62 -0.29
N GLN A 91 2.76 -3.44 -0.81
CA GLN A 91 3.01 -2.57 -1.97
C GLN A 91 4.29 -2.92 -2.76
N ALA A 92 4.70 -2.00 -3.64
CA ALA A 92 5.75 -2.19 -4.66
C ALA A 92 5.36 -3.31 -5.65
N VAL A 93 5.97 -4.49 -5.56
CA VAL A 93 5.45 -5.69 -6.21
C VAL A 93 4.34 -6.26 -5.33
N VAL A 94 3.12 -5.72 -5.48
CA VAL A 94 1.98 -6.01 -4.61
C VAL A 94 1.53 -7.47 -4.73
N ASP A 95 1.40 -8.16 -3.60
CA ASP A 95 0.51 -9.33 -3.44
C ASP A 95 -0.58 -8.98 -2.43
N VAL A 96 -1.82 -8.88 -2.91
CA VAL A 96 -2.98 -8.51 -2.10
C VAL A 96 -3.32 -9.57 -1.06
N SER A 97 -2.90 -10.82 -1.27
CA SER A 97 -3.15 -11.91 -0.32
C SER A 97 -2.38 -11.74 0.99
N TYR A 98 -1.32 -10.92 1.00
CA TYR A 98 -0.52 -10.65 2.20
C TYR A 98 -1.32 -9.95 3.31
N GLY A 99 -2.28 -9.10 2.93
CA GLY A 99 -3.13 -8.36 3.87
C GLY A 99 -3.94 -9.30 4.77
N PRO A 100 -4.88 -10.07 4.21
CA PRO A 100 -5.68 -11.03 4.98
C PRO A 100 -4.84 -12.07 5.72
N GLN A 101 -3.76 -12.59 5.10
CA GLN A 101 -2.86 -13.56 5.76
C GLN A 101 -2.19 -12.96 7.00
N ALA A 102 -1.72 -11.71 6.93
CA ALA A 102 -1.11 -11.07 8.09
C ALA A 102 -2.13 -10.81 9.20
N LEU A 103 -3.34 -10.35 8.86
CA LEU A 103 -4.40 -10.16 9.86
C LEU A 103 -4.78 -11.49 10.54
N GLU A 104 -4.87 -12.59 9.80
CA GLU A 104 -5.12 -13.91 10.37
C GLU A 104 -4.00 -14.34 11.33
N LEU A 105 -2.73 -14.18 10.93
CA LEU A 105 -1.58 -14.54 11.76
C LEU A 105 -1.48 -13.64 13.01
N LEU A 106 -1.72 -12.34 12.88
CA LEU A 106 -1.81 -11.41 14.01
C LEU A 106 -2.95 -11.80 14.96
N GLY A 107 -4.12 -12.16 14.43
CA GLY A 107 -5.27 -12.62 15.21
C GLY A 107 -4.99 -13.92 15.99
N SER A 108 -4.04 -14.72 15.53
CA SER A 108 -3.54 -15.90 16.26
C SER A 108 -2.50 -15.58 17.34
N GLY A 109 -2.10 -14.30 17.49
CA GLY A 109 -1.11 -13.83 18.45
C GLY A 109 0.34 -13.88 17.97
N MET A 110 0.58 -14.06 16.66
CA MET A 110 1.93 -14.05 16.11
C MET A 110 2.51 -12.63 16.09
N ALA A 111 3.76 -12.47 16.52
CA ALA A 111 4.40 -11.16 16.53
C ALA A 111 4.65 -10.64 15.09
N PRO A 112 4.56 -9.32 14.82
CA PRO A 112 4.67 -8.76 13.47
C PRO A 112 5.91 -9.21 12.67
N GLY A 113 7.07 -9.32 13.31
CA GLY A 113 8.29 -9.82 12.65
C GLY A 113 8.16 -11.26 12.15
N GLN A 114 7.54 -12.13 12.97
CA GLN A 114 7.28 -13.52 12.59
C GLN A 114 6.22 -13.61 11.48
N VAL A 115 5.23 -12.71 11.47
CA VAL A 115 4.23 -12.61 10.39
C VAL A 115 4.92 -12.28 9.07
N VAL A 116 5.75 -11.24 9.05
CA VAL A 116 6.52 -10.84 7.86
C VAL A 116 7.39 -12.00 7.35
N GLU A 117 8.15 -12.64 8.23
CA GLU A 117 8.99 -13.78 7.87
C GLU A 117 8.19 -14.97 7.33
N THR A 118 7.06 -15.30 7.98
CA THR A 118 6.22 -16.43 7.60
C THR A 118 5.60 -16.23 6.22
N ILE A 119 5.07 -15.03 5.96
CA ILE A 119 4.45 -14.71 4.68
C ILE A 119 5.50 -14.69 3.57
N LEU A 120 6.66 -14.04 3.77
CA LEU A 120 7.72 -14.00 2.77
C LEU A 120 8.30 -15.38 2.46
N ARG A 121 8.49 -16.23 3.49
CA ARG A 121 8.97 -17.62 3.31
C ARG A 121 7.99 -18.45 2.47
N ASN A 122 6.71 -18.16 2.58
CA ASN A 122 5.64 -18.89 1.91
C ASN A 122 5.13 -18.19 0.64
N ASP A 123 5.78 -17.11 0.17
CA ASP A 123 5.42 -16.45 -1.09
C ASP A 123 5.53 -17.48 -2.23
N PRO A 124 4.43 -17.81 -2.93
CA PRO A 124 4.44 -18.81 -4.00
C PRO A 124 5.28 -18.38 -5.20
N ASN A 125 5.62 -17.09 -5.31
CA ASN A 125 6.42 -16.47 -6.35
C ASN A 125 6.11 -17.03 -7.76
N PRO A 126 4.83 -17.01 -8.19
CA PRO A 126 4.36 -17.74 -9.37
C PRO A 126 4.91 -17.18 -10.69
N ARG A 127 5.50 -15.97 -10.67
CA ARG A 127 5.98 -15.24 -11.85
C ARG A 127 7.28 -14.49 -11.52
N PRO A 128 8.38 -15.18 -11.19
CA PRO A 128 9.59 -14.58 -10.64
C PRO A 128 10.24 -13.54 -11.56
N GLU A 129 10.06 -13.65 -12.88
CA GLU A 129 10.61 -12.71 -13.86
C GLU A 129 9.93 -11.33 -13.85
N ARG A 130 8.68 -11.23 -13.40
CA ARG A 130 7.87 -9.99 -13.49
C ARG A 130 7.10 -9.62 -12.22
N TRP A 131 7.11 -10.49 -11.22
CA TRP A 131 6.37 -10.37 -9.97
C TRP A 131 7.11 -11.11 -8.86
N ALA A 132 8.39 -10.75 -8.70
CA ALA A 132 9.34 -11.40 -7.81
C ALA A 132 9.06 -11.09 -6.35
N VAL A 133 9.24 -12.08 -5.46
CA VAL A 133 9.23 -11.88 -4.01
C VAL A 133 10.29 -10.86 -3.54
N GLN A 134 11.42 -10.76 -4.25
CA GLN A 134 12.47 -9.77 -3.95
C GLN A 134 12.01 -8.33 -4.18
N GLY A 135 10.88 -8.10 -4.85
CA GLY A 135 10.28 -6.77 -5.06
C GLY A 135 9.15 -6.42 -4.08
N ARG A 136 8.81 -7.30 -3.12
CA ARG A 136 7.76 -7.01 -2.13
C ARG A 136 8.18 -5.85 -1.22
N GLN A 137 7.23 -5.01 -0.86
CA GLN A 137 7.36 -4.10 0.28
C GLN A 137 6.14 -4.28 1.18
N PHE A 138 6.38 -4.57 2.46
CA PHE A 138 5.36 -5.09 3.36
C PHE A 138 5.56 -4.61 4.79
N SER A 139 4.57 -3.95 5.38
CA SER A 139 4.58 -3.53 6.78
C SER A 139 3.38 -4.12 7.52
N VAL A 140 3.61 -4.58 8.75
CA VAL A 140 2.62 -5.23 9.61
C VAL A 140 2.73 -4.62 11.01
N MET A 141 1.62 -4.16 11.55
CA MET A 141 1.52 -3.62 12.92
C MET A 141 0.39 -4.33 13.67
N ASP A 142 0.67 -4.78 14.90
CA ASP A 142 -0.33 -5.41 15.76
C ASP A 142 -1.16 -4.38 16.54
N ALA A 143 -2.22 -4.83 17.22
CA ALA A 143 -3.09 -3.98 18.04
C ALA A 143 -2.42 -3.37 19.29
N SER A 144 -1.16 -3.74 19.58
CA SER A 144 -0.33 -3.11 20.63
C SER A 144 0.66 -2.10 20.06
N GLY A 145 0.60 -1.85 18.75
CA GLY A 145 1.49 -0.92 18.06
C GLY A 145 2.91 -1.43 17.88
N ASN A 146 3.17 -2.74 18.03
CA ASN A 146 4.45 -3.32 17.60
C ASN A 146 4.42 -3.43 16.07
N VAL A 147 5.55 -3.14 15.42
CA VAL A 147 5.60 -3.06 13.95
C VAL A 147 6.83 -3.76 13.39
N ALA A 148 6.67 -4.38 12.23
CA ALA A 148 7.77 -4.91 11.42
C ALA A 148 7.56 -4.53 9.95
N THR A 149 8.62 -4.13 9.26
CA THR A 149 8.59 -3.74 7.85
C THR A 149 9.69 -4.46 7.07
N HIS A 150 9.36 -4.89 5.86
CA HIS A 150 10.27 -5.43 4.87
C HIS A 150 10.27 -4.54 3.62
N THR A 151 11.45 -4.31 3.05
CA THR A 151 11.62 -3.76 1.71
C THR A 151 12.56 -4.69 0.95
N GLY A 152 12.04 -5.32 -0.09
CA GLY A 152 12.78 -6.26 -0.91
C GLY A 152 13.87 -5.57 -1.73
N THR A 153 14.96 -6.30 -2.01
CA THR A 153 16.16 -5.79 -2.70
C THR A 153 15.94 -5.45 -4.18
N GLN A 154 14.80 -5.84 -4.76
CA GLN A 154 14.38 -5.52 -6.13
C GLN A 154 13.16 -4.58 -6.15
N ALA A 155 12.80 -3.97 -5.01
CA ALA A 155 11.84 -2.86 -5.02
C ALA A 155 12.44 -1.70 -5.84
N SER A 156 11.61 -1.02 -6.62
CA SER A 156 12.09 -0.01 -7.57
C SER A 156 12.64 1.23 -6.88
N ASP A 157 13.86 1.62 -7.24
CA ASP A 157 14.60 2.71 -6.61
C ASP A 157 13.96 4.10 -6.81
N TRP A 158 14.02 5.01 -5.84
CA TRP A 158 14.48 4.78 -4.46
C TRP A 158 13.42 4.01 -3.66
N ALA A 159 13.83 2.97 -2.93
CA ALA A 159 12.94 2.21 -2.05
C ALA A 159 13.54 2.05 -0.65
N GLY A 160 12.69 2.14 0.37
CA GLY A 160 13.11 1.97 1.75
C GLY A 160 11.97 2.17 2.75
N HIS A 161 12.33 2.12 4.03
CA HIS A 161 11.42 2.33 5.14
C HIS A 161 12.15 2.93 6.35
N GLN A 162 11.37 3.56 7.23
CA GLN A 162 11.77 4.03 8.54
C GLN A 162 10.75 3.50 9.57
N MET A 163 11.23 2.99 10.69
CA MET A 163 10.40 2.55 11.81
C MET A 163 10.88 3.19 13.09
N ASN A 164 9.93 3.68 13.88
CA ASN A 164 10.13 4.09 15.27
C ASN A 164 9.07 3.40 16.14
N GLN A 165 8.95 3.79 17.40
CA GLN A 165 7.93 3.26 18.28
C GLN A 165 6.53 3.64 17.75
N HIS A 166 5.66 2.65 17.55
CA HIS A 166 4.27 2.83 17.12
C HIS A 166 4.07 3.45 15.73
N VAL A 167 5.10 3.44 14.88
CA VAL A 167 5.02 4.01 13.53
C VAL A 167 5.99 3.33 12.55
N SER A 168 5.53 3.12 11.32
CA SER A 168 6.39 2.77 10.19
C SER A 168 6.00 3.54 8.94
N ALA A 169 6.95 4.18 8.26
CA ALA A 169 6.75 4.71 6.92
C ALA A 169 7.59 3.92 5.91
N GLN A 170 7.02 3.65 4.75
CA GLN A 170 7.72 2.96 3.67
C GLN A 170 7.40 3.59 2.31
N GLY A 171 8.19 3.26 1.30
CA GLY A 171 7.85 3.59 -0.07
C GLY A 171 8.84 3.09 -1.10
N ASN A 172 8.46 3.19 -2.37
CA ASN A 172 9.27 2.83 -3.54
C ASN A 172 9.08 3.86 -4.66
N ILE A 173 10.10 4.02 -5.51
CA ILE A 173 10.21 5.07 -6.54
C ILE A 173 10.00 6.47 -5.91
N LEU A 174 10.58 6.68 -4.74
CA LEU A 174 10.52 7.98 -4.05
C LEU A 174 11.63 8.90 -4.52
N ALA A 175 11.47 10.20 -4.26
CA ALA A 175 12.51 11.20 -4.49
C ALA A 175 13.80 10.91 -3.70
N GLY A 176 13.68 10.26 -2.53
CA GLY A 176 14.81 9.82 -1.72
C GLY A 176 14.43 9.46 -0.29
N PRO A 177 15.43 9.18 0.57
CA PRO A 177 15.22 8.74 1.95
C PRO A 177 14.56 9.78 2.86
N GLU A 178 14.60 11.06 2.49
CA GLU A 178 13.94 12.13 3.24
C GLU A 178 12.42 11.94 3.29
N VAL A 179 11.83 11.30 2.27
CA VAL A 179 10.37 11.08 2.21
C VAL A 179 9.90 10.28 3.42
N VAL A 180 10.43 9.07 3.64
CA VAL A 180 10.00 8.22 4.77
C VAL A 180 10.45 8.77 6.13
N ARG A 181 11.58 9.49 6.19
CA ARG A 181 12.06 10.12 7.43
C ARG A 181 11.16 11.27 7.86
N ASN A 182 10.76 12.14 6.93
CA ASN A 182 9.88 13.26 7.22
C ASN A 182 8.46 12.79 7.56
N MET A 183 7.97 11.71 6.92
CA MET A 183 6.70 11.08 7.28
C MET A 183 6.67 10.64 8.74
N VAL A 184 7.70 9.91 9.20
CA VAL A 184 7.80 9.46 10.60
C VAL A 184 7.92 10.65 11.53
N HIS A 185 8.79 11.62 11.21
CA HIS A 185 8.98 12.80 12.04
C HIS A 185 7.69 13.63 12.20
N ALA A 186 6.93 13.84 11.13
CA ALA A 186 5.67 14.57 11.17
C ALA A 186 4.59 13.83 11.96
N PHE A 187 4.50 12.50 11.83
CA PHE A 187 3.59 11.68 12.63
C PHE A 187 3.85 11.79 14.14
N GLU A 188 5.13 11.76 14.52
CA GLU A 188 5.60 11.87 15.91
C GLU A 188 5.49 13.29 16.46
N SER A 189 5.62 14.31 15.62
CA SER A 189 5.57 15.72 16.06
C SER A 189 4.15 16.30 16.12
N THR A 190 3.14 15.54 15.67
CA THR A 190 1.73 15.96 15.65
C THR A 190 0.99 15.43 16.89
N ASP A 191 1.49 15.77 18.08
CA ASP A 191 0.97 15.27 19.36
C ASP A 191 -0.42 15.83 19.73
N GLY A 192 -1.18 15.06 20.52
CA GLY A 192 -2.48 15.46 21.06
C GLY A 192 -3.61 15.57 20.03
N GLN A 193 -3.35 15.18 18.78
CA GLN A 193 -4.34 15.13 17.71
C GLN A 193 -4.83 13.70 17.48
N HIS A 194 -6.06 13.56 16.98
CA HIS A 194 -6.62 12.28 16.55
C HIS A 194 -5.72 11.61 15.50
N LEU A 195 -5.64 10.27 15.48
CA LEU A 195 -4.71 9.51 14.65
C LEU A 195 -4.79 9.90 13.16
N SER A 196 -5.97 10.25 12.66
CA SER A 196 -6.15 10.71 11.26
C SER A 196 -5.33 11.94 10.90
N PHE A 197 -5.18 12.91 11.81
CA PHE A 197 -4.40 14.13 11.55
C PHE A 197 -2.91 13.84 11.53
N ARG A 198 -2.46 12.92 12.40
CA ARG A 198 -1.06 12.46 12.44
C ARG A 198 -0.69 11.72 11.16
N LEU A 199 -1.56 10.83 10.70
CA LEU A 199 -1.41 10.12 9.43
C LEU A 199 -1.45 11.08 8.22
N LEU A 200 -2.32 12.09 8.24
CA LEU A 200 -2.38 13.11 7.19
C LEU A 200 -1.11 13.96 7.15
N ALA A 201 -0.65 14.46 8.31
CA ALA A 201 0.58 15.25 8.42
C ALA A 201 1.79 14.48 7.90
N ALA A 202 1.84 13.17 8.15
CA ALA A 202 2.86 12.31 7.56
C ALA A 202 2.80 12.30 6.02
N LEU A 203 1.63 12.10 5.42
CA LEU A 203 1.50 12.12 3.95
C LEU A 203 1.91 13.47 3.35
N GLU A 204 1.52 14.58 3.99
CA GLU A 204 1.90 15.93 3.56
C GLU A 204 3.43 16.11 3.61
N ALA A 205 4.06 15.75 4.73
CA ALA A 205 5.52 15.85 4.87
C ALA A 205 6.28 14.94 3.88
N GLY A 206 5.76 13.75 3.60
CA GLY A 206 6.30 12.86 2.58
C GLY A 206 6.20 13.45 1.17
N GLN A 207 5.07 14.09 0.86
CA GLN A 207 4.85 14.77 -0.42
C GLN A 207 5.74 16.01 -0.58
N GLU A 208 5.91 16.81 0.47
CA GLU A 208 6.81 17.97 0.49
C GLU A 208 8.27 17.58 0.27
N ALA A 209 8.68 16.42 0.80
CA ALA A 209 10.00 15.83 0.57
C ALA A 209 10.20 15.24 -0.84
N GLY A 210 9.18 15.35 -1.71
CA GLY A 210 9.21 14.93 -3.11
C GLY A 210 8.34 13.72 -3.45
N GLY A 211 7.94 12.93 -2.44
CA GLY A 211 6.98 11.82 -2.58
C GLY A 211 7.30 10.84 -3.71
N ASP A 212 6.24 10.36 -4.37
CA ASP A 212 6.28 9.59 -5.62
C ASP A 212 6.74 10.51 -6.76
N VAL A 213 7.90 10.21 -7.37
CA VAL A 213 8.51 11.07 -8.41
C VAL A 213 7.66 11.18 -9.67
N ARG A 214 6.66 10.33 -9.84
CA ARG A 214 5.72 10.37 -10.97
C ARG A 214 4.58 11.36 -10.70
N GLY A 215 4.37 11.79 -9.46
CA GLY A 215 3.29 12.69 -9.01
C GLY A 215 2.20 11.98 -8.18
N MET A 216 1.10 12.68 -7.93
CA MET A 216 -0.01 12.22 -7.06
C MET A 216 -1.31 12.02 -7.84
N GLN A 217 -2.05 10.95 -7.54
CA GLN A 217 -3.33 10.64 -8.20
C GLN A 217 -4.40 10.15 -7.22
N SER A 218 -4.02 9.38 -6.20
CA SER A 218 -4.95 8.93 -5.16
C SER A 218 -4.28 8.80 -3.79
N ALA A 219 -5.12 8.88 -2.75
CA ALA A 219 -4.74 8.65 -1.36
C ALA A 219 -5.86 7.92 -0.62
N ALA A 220 -5.52 7.26 0.49
CA ALA A 220 -6.49 6.64 1.39
C ALA A 220 -5.99 6.69 2.84
N ILE A 221 -6.93 6.76 3.79
CA ILE A 221 -6.69 6.58 5.22
C ILE A 221 -7.66 5.51 5.71
N LEU A 222 -7.17 4.55 6.50
CA LEU A 222 -7.95 3.51 7.17
C LEU A 222 -7.58 3.49 8.64
N ILE A 223 -8.57 3.64 9.53
CA ILE A 223 -8.40 3.61 10.99
C ILE A 223 -9.42 2.65 11.57
N VAL A 224 -8.97 1.82 12.51
CA VAL A 224 -9.80 0.90 13.29
C VAL A 224 -9.45 1.01 14.77
N LYS A 225 -10.31 0.45 15.61
CA LYS A 225 -10.15 0.34 17.06
C LYS A 225 -10.84 -0.93 17.52
#